data_AF-A0A937NGP4-F1
#
_entry.id   AF-A0A937NGP4-F1
#
_cell.length_a   1.000
_cell.length_b   1.000
_cell.length_c   1.000
_cell.angle_alpha   90.00
_cell.angle_beta   90.00
_cell.angle_gamma   90.00
#
_symmetry.space_group_name_H-M   'P 1'
#
loop_
_entity.id
_entity.type
_entity.pdbx_description
1 polymer ?
#
loop_
_entity_poly.entity_id
_entity_poly.type
_entity_poly.pdbx_seq_one_letter_code
_entity_poly.pdbx_strand_id
1 'polypeptide(L)'
;MEESLFSGLALLSGGVGMTGDGSCGAVTGSVLTIGIALGLSREKLMDSGVRRMAYDTAQNAILDKYYAKYNSILCKDVQRKHFGKAWDLTVPEMSEEFLKESRGCTIAQTAMWATKCILDEFEEGIW
;
A
#
# COMPACT_ATOMS: atom_id res chain seq x y z
N MET A 1 17.11 7.32 -8.56
CA MET A 1 16.36 6.13 -8.09
C MET A 1 15.05 6.57 -7.45
N GLU A 2 15.06 7.54 -6.54
CA GLU A 2 13.84 8.11 -5.94
C GLU A 2 12.87 8.67 -6.99
N GLU A 3 13.33 9.55 -7.88
CA GLU A 3 12.48 10.17 -8.92
C GLU A 3 11.77 9.15 -9.84
N SER A 4 12.51 8.10 -10.26
CA SER A 4 11.95 7.02 -11.06
C SER A 4 10.93 6.17 -10.30
N LEU A 5 11.13 5.99 -8.99
CA LEU A 5 10.19 5.26 -8.14
C LEU A 5 8.94 6.09 -7.88
N PHE A 6 9.13 7.38 -7.56
CA PHE A 6 8.07 8.34 -7.30
C PHE A 6 7.16 8.49 -8.51
N SER A 7 7.72 8.75 -9.71
CA SER A 7 6.94 8.90 -10.94
C SER A 7 6.12 7.65 -11.26
N GLY A 8 6.69 6.45 -11.10
CA GLY A 8 5.97 5.19 -11.30
C GLY A 8 4.84 4.98 -10.28
N LEU A 9 5.12 5.22 -9.00
CA LEU A 9 4.12 5.10 -7.92
C LEU A 9 3.01 6.14 -8.01
N ALA A 10 3.32 7.36 -8.43
CA ALA A 10 2.36 8.44 -8.55
C ALA A 10 1.21 8.06 -9.49
N LEU A 11 1.49 7.31 -10.56
CA LEU A 11 0.47 6.79 -11.48
C LEU A 11 -0.40 5.70 -10.85
N LEU A 12 0.02 5.09 -9.74
CA LEU A 12 -0.77 4.12 -8.99
C LEU A 12 -1.77 4.78 -8.01
N SER A 13 -1.85 6.11 -8.01
CA SER A 13 -2.74 6.88 -7.12
C SER A 13 -4.23 6.64 -7.39
N GLY A 14 -5.06 6.91 -6.38
CA GLY A 14 -6.52 6.83 -6.50
C GLY A 14 -7.03 5.47 -6.97
N GLY A 15 -6.31 4.40 -6.64
CA GLY A 15 -6.65 3.03 -7.03
C GLY A 15 -5.89 2.49 -8.23
N VAL A 16 -4.92 3.24 -8.77
CA VAL A 16 -4.24 3.17 -10.09
C VAL A 16 -4.84 4.09 -11.14
N GLY A 17 -4.32 5.31 -11.29
CA GLY A 17 -4.81 6.27 -12.27
C GLY A 17 -6.17 6.87 -11.93
N MET A 18 -6.50 6.99 -10.64
CA MET A 18 -7.73 7.65 -10.15
C MET A 18 -9.03 6.94 -10.56
N THR A 19 -9.01 5.63 -10.76
CA THR A 19 -10.22 4.86 -11.10
C THR A 19 -11.01 4.38 -9.87
N GLY A 20 -10.34 4.26 -8.72
CA GLY A 20 -10.87 3.63 -7.50
C GLY A 20 -10.91 2.09 -7.55
N ASP A 21 -10.65 1.48 -8.71
CA ASP A 21 -10.93 0.07 -8.99
C ASP A 21 -9.76 -0.89 -8.73
N GLY A 22 -8.57 -0.38 -8.44
CA GLY A 22 -7.43 -1.19 -8.01
C GLY A 22 -7.00 -0.91 -6.57
N SER A 23 -5.84 -1.47 -6.21
CA SER A 23 -5.29 -1.43 -4.86
C SER A 23 -5.14 0.00 -4.34
N CYS A 24 -5.51 0.22 -3.08
CA CYS A 24 -5.30 1.47 -2.38
C CYS A 24 -3.80 1.84 -2.41
N GLY A 25 -3.50 3.10 -2.74
CA GLY A 25 -2.11 3.56 -2.86
C GLY A 25 -1.29 3.36 -1.58
N ALA A 26 -1.93 3.43 -0.41
CA ALA A 26 -1.29 3.15 0.86
C ALA A 26 -0.86 1.68 1.01
N VAL A 27 -1.63 0.72 0.46
CA VAL A 27 -1.25 -0.71 0.43
C VAL A 27 -0.05 -0.90 -0.49
N THR A 28 -0.14 -0.42 -1.73
CA THR A 28 0.90 -0.58 -2.75
C THR A 28 2.22 0.04 -2.30
N GLY A 29 2.19 1.28 -1.81
CA GLY A 29 3.38 1.98 -1.32
C GLY A 29 4.03 1.26 -0.14
N SER A 30 3.22 0.76 0.80
CA SER A 30 3.75 0.08 1.99
C SER A 30 4.41 -1.25 1.68
N VAL A 31 3.79 -2.09 0.84
CA VAL A 31 4.38 -3.37 0.42
C VAL A 31 5.68 -3.14 -0.36
N LEU A 32 5.71 -2.13 -1.23
CA LEU A 32 6.92 -1.73 -1.92
C LEU A 32 8.02 -1.29 -0.95
N THR A 33 7.71 -0.42 0.01
CA THR A 33 8.69 0.06 1.00
C THR A 33 9.25 -1.07 1.84
N ILE A 34 8.42 -2.03 2.26
CA ILE A 34 8.88 -3.25 2.97
C ILE A 34 9.90 -4.00 2.10
N GLY A 35 9.58 -4.29 0.84
CA GLY A 35 10.48 -5.02 -0.04
C GLY A 35 11.80 -4.31 -0.31
N ILE A 36 11.78 -2.98 -0.43
CA ILE A 36 12.99 -2.15 -0.56
C ILE A 36 13.83 -2.24 0.72
N ALA A 37 13.21 -2.06 1.89
CA ALA A 37 13.90 -2.04 3.18
C ALA A 37 14.57 -3.39 3.50
N LEU A 38 13.88 -4.50 3.22
CA LEU A 38 14.41 -5.86 3.43
C LEU A 38 15.42 -6.29 2.34
N GLY A 39 15.71 -5.41 1.36
CA GLY A 39 16.69 -5.68 0.32
C GLY A 39 16.29 -6.85 -0.60
N LEU A 40 15.00 -6.99 -0.89
CA LEU A 40 14.48 -8.05 -1.76
C LEU A 40 14.90 -7.82 -3.21
N SER A 41 16.05 -8.38 -3.59
CA SER A 41 16.54 -8.32 -4.96
C SER A 41 15.87 -9.37 -5.84
N ARG A 42 15.92 -9.15 -7.16
CA ARG A 42 15.48 -10.15 -8.15
C ARG A 42 16.16 -11.51 -7.92
N GLU A 43 17.45 -11.50 -7.61
CA GLU A 43 18.24 -12.70 -7.35
C GLU A 43 17.78 -13.42 -6.07
N LYS A 44 17.61 -12.69 -4.95
CA LYS A 44 17.06 -13.27 -3.70
C LYS A 44 15.69 -13.92 -3.96
N LEU A 45 14.84 -13.24 -4.73
CA LEU A 45 13.49 -13.71 -5.04
C LEU A 45 13.46 -14.86 -6.07
N MET A 46 14.58 -15.30 -6.64
CA MET A 46 14.61 -16.54 -7.44
C MET A 46 14.43 -17.77 -6.55
N ASP A 47 14.96 -17.72 -5.32
CA ASP A 47 14.69 -18.73 -4.31
C ASP A 47 13.21 -18.73 -3.93
N SER A 48 12.55 -19.88 -4.07
CA SER A 48 11.12 -20.00 -3.81
C SER A 48 10.74 -19.85 -2.34
N GLY A 49 11.63 -20.25 -1.42
CA GLY A 49 11.43 -20.10 0.02
C GLY A 49 11.48 -18.63 0.40
N VAL A 50 12.53 -17.92 -0.01
CA VAL A 50 12.69 -16.47 0.20
C VAL A 50 11.53 -15.69 -0.41
N ARG A 51 11.14 -16.03 -1.64
CA ARG A 51 9.99 -15.39 -2.31
C ARG A 51 8.68 -15.64 -1.56
N ARG A 52 8.47 -16.85 -1.02
CA ARG A 52 7.27 -17.16 -0.25
C ARG A 52 7.23 -16.39 1.06
N MET A 53 8.34 -16.34 1.80
CA MET A 53 8.45 -15.54 3.02
C MET A 53 8.14 -14.07 2.75
N ALA A 54 8.65 -13.50 1.65
CA ALA A 54 8.37 -12.11 1.29
C ALA A 54 6.87 -11.84 1.05
N TYR A 55 6.17 -12.79 0.42
CA TYR A 55 4.72 -12.69 0.23
C TYR A 55 3.95 -12.80 1.54
N ASP A 56 4.38 -13.69 2.43
CA ASP A 56 3.75 -13.87 3.73
C ASP A 56 3.99 -12.64 4.64
N THR A 57 5.19 -12.04 4.62
CA THR A 57 5.48 -10.76 5.30
C THR A 57 4.54 -9.65 4.81
N ALA A 58 4.37 -9.47 3.50
CA ALA A 58 3.47 -8.46 2.95
C ALA A 58 1.99 -8.72 3.32
N GLN A 59 1.55 -9.98 3.29
CA GLN A 59 0.19 -10.37 3.65
C GLN A 59 -0.11 -10.04 5.12
N ASN A 60 0.73 -10.53 6.03
CA ASN A 60 0.55 -10.40 7.47
C ASN A 60 0.67 -8.94 7.94
N ALA A 61 1.64 -8.21 7.39
CA ALA A 61 1.92 -6.84 7.80
C ALA A 61 0.85 -5.85 7.33
N ILE A 62 0.34 -6.04 6.10
CA ILE A 62 -0.52 -5.04 5.45
C ILE A 62 -1.88 -5.61 5.07
N LEU A 63 -1.93 -6.65 4.24
CA LEU A 63 -3.20 -7.08 3.61
C LEU A 63 -4.19 -7.60 4.65
N ASP A 64 -3.77 -8.43 5.61
CA ASP A 64 -4.64 -8.96 6.65
C ASP A 64 -5.26 -7.84 7.49
N LYS A 65 -4.47 -6.81 7.81
CA LYS A 65 -4.96 -5.62 8.52
C LYS A 65 -5.98 -4.84 7.68
N TYR A 66 -5.77 -4.75 6.37
CA TYR A 66 -6.72 -4.14 5.46
C TYR A 66 -8.01 -4.94 5.32
N TYR A 67 -7.93 -6.27 5.16
CA TYR A 67 -9.12 -7.10 5.10
C TYR A 67 -9.88 -7.10 6.43
N ALA A 68 -9.20 -7.16 7.57
CA ALA A 68 -9.86 -7.08 8.88
C ALA A 68 -10.58 -5.73 9.09
N LYS A 69 -9.98 -4.62 8.65
CA LYS A 69 -10.51 -3.27 8.92
C LYS A 69 -11.46 -2.75 7.84
N TYR A 70 -11.12 -2.97 6.58
CA TYR A 70 -11.77 -2.42 5.40
C TYR A 70 -12.49 -3.47 4.56
N ASN A 71 -12.29 -4.77 4.84
CA ASN A 71 -12.82 -5.90 4.09
C ASN A 71 -12.46 -5.88 2.59
N SER A 72 -11.43 -5.11 2.22
CA SER A 72 -10.99 -4.93 0.84
C SER A 72 -9.66 -4.17 0.82
N ILE A 73 -8.90 -4.35 -0.25
CA ILE A 73 -7.74 -3.52 -0.59
C ILE A 73 -8.04 -2.51 -1.69
N LEU A 74 -9.24 -2.55 -2.30
CA LEU A 74 -9.62 -1.62 -3.36
C LEU A 74 -9.79 -0.21 -2.82
N CYS A 75 -9.26 0.79 -3.52
CA CYS A 75 -9.27 2.17 -3.04
C CYS A 75 -10.69 2.67 -2.75
N LYS A 76 -11.65 2.40 -3.65
CA LYS A 76 -13.06 2.78 -3.45
C LYS A 76 -13.70 2.11 -2.22
N ASP A 77 -13.37 0.87 -1.90
CA ASP A 77 -13.96 0.18 -0.75
C ASP A 77 -13.35 0.69 0.56
N VAL A 78 -12.04 0.95 0.57
CA VAL A 78 -11.36 1.61 1.67
C VAL A 78 -11.97 2.98 1.91
N GLN A 79 -12.23 3.78 0.86
CA GLN A 79 -12.93 5.06 0.98
C GLN A 79 -14.32 4.88 1.61
N ARG A 80 -15.14 3.97 1.09
CA ARG A 80 -16.49 3.71 1.64
C ARG A 80 -16.44 3.37 3.12
N LYS A 81 -15.52 2.51 3.53
CA LYS A 81 -15.42 2.11 4.94
C LYS A 81 -14.86 3.23 5.82
N HIS A 82 -13.90 4.00 5.31
CA HIS A 82 -13.20 5.04 6.07
C HIS A 82 -14.01 6.34 6.20
N PHE A 83 -14.66 6.78 5.11
CA PHE A 83 -15.39 8.05 5.03
C PHE A 83 -16.92 7.89 4.98
N GLY A 84 -17.43 6.67 4.83
CA GLY A 84 -18.87 6.43 4.60
C GLY A 84 -19.32 6.68 3.15
N LYS A 85 -18.42 7.14 2.27
CA LYS A 85 -18.66 7.37 0.85
C LYS A 85 -17.40 7.03 0.04
N ALA A 86 -17.58 6.78 -1.26
CA ALA A 86 -16.47 6.75 -2.22
C ALA A 86 -16.75 7.74 -3.33
N TRP A 87 -15.67 8.35 -3.81
CA TRP A 87 -15.73 9.30 -4.90
C TRP A 87 -15.49 8.61 -6.23
N ASP A 88 -16.13 9.11 -7.28
CA ASP A 88 -15.67 8.86 -8.64
C ASP A 88 -14.49 9.80 -8.89
N LEU A 89 -13.27 9.27 -8.74
CA LEU A 89 -12.05 10.04 -8.86
C LEU A 89 -11.70 10.41 -10.32
N THR A 90 -12.45 9.88 -11.30
CA THR A 90 -12.34 10.27 -12.71
C THR A 90 -13.07 11.57 -13.02
N VAL A 91 -14.00 11.98 -12.13
CA VAL A 91 -14.67 13.27 -12.18
C VAL A 91 -13.80 14.32 -11.48
N PRO A 92 -13.34 15.38 -12.19
CA PRO A 92 -12.39 16.35 -11.63
C PRO A 92 -12.84 16.99 -10.30
N GLU A 93 -14.11 17.36 -10.19
CA GLU A 93 -14.67 18.03 -9.01
C GLU A 93 -14.68 17.11 -7.79
N MET A 94 -15.05 15.84 -8.00
CA MET A 94 -15.06 14.82 -6.94
C MET A 94 -13.63 14.43 -6.52
N SER A 95 -12.70 14.40 -7.47
CA SER A 95 -11.28 14.17 -7.20
C SER A 95 -10.68 15.30 -6.34
N GLU A 96 -11.01 16.55 -6.65
CA GLU A 96 -10.59 17.71 -5.86
C GLU A 96 -11.18 17.67 -4.44
N GLU A 97 -12.47 17.32 -4.32
CA GLU A 97 -13.13 17.13 -3.02
C GLU A 97 -12.41 16.03 -2.20
N PHE A 98 -12.15 14.87 -2.81
CA PHE A 98 -11.43 13.79 -2.17
C PHE A 98 -10.03 14.22 -1.71
N LEU A 99 -9.27 14.96 -2.53
CA LEU A 99 -7.93 15.42 -2.13
C LEU A 99 -7.97 16.35 -0.91
N LYS A 100 -9.01 17.21 -0.82
CA LYS A 100 -9.21 18.10 0.34
C LYS A 100 -9.64 17.34 1.60
N GLU A 101 -10.58 16.40 1.47
CA GLU A 101 -11.13 15.64 2.60
C GLU A 101 -10.16 14.55 3.08
N SER A 102 -9.48 13.87 2.15
CA SER A 102 -8.71 12.67 2.48
C SER A 102 -7.55 12.95 3.42
N ARG A 103 -6.84 14.08 3.25
CA ARG A 103 -5.64 14.45 4.03
C ARG A 103 -4.64 13.29 4.18
N GLY A 104 -4.48 12.49 3.11
CA GLY A 104 -3.64 11.30 3.12
C GLY A 104 -4.32 10.00 3.60
N CYS A 105 -5.63 10.00 3.84
CA CYS A 105 -6.48 8.84 4.12
C CYS A 105 -5.80 7.81 5.05
N THR A 106 -5.50 6.62 4.56
CA THR A 106 -4.88 5.53 5.32
C THR A 106 -3.34 5.51 5.23
N ILE A 107 -2.70 6.47 4.55
CA ILE A 107 -1.25 6.49 4.32
C ILE A 107 -0.47 6.48 5.63
N ALA A 108 -0.74 7.41 6.55
CA ALA A 108 -0.01 7.50 7.81
C ALA A 108 -0.16 6.23 8.67
N GLN A 109 -1.36 5.66 8.71
CA GLN A 109 -1.62 4.40 9.41
C GLN A 109 -0.85 3.24 8.80
N THR A 110 -0.83 3.15 7.47
CA THR A 110 -0.19 2.02 6.79
C THR A 110 1.32 2.16 6.81
N ALA A 111 1.85 3.39 6.74
CA ALA A 111 3.26 3.68 6.94
C ALA A 111 3.72 3.20 8.33
N MET A 112 2.97 3.49 9.39
CA MET A 112 3.27 2.95 10.73
C MET A 112 3.29 1.41 10.74
N TRP A 113 2.33 0.73 10.10
CA TRP A 113 2.33 -0.73 10.01
C TRP A 113 3.53 -1.28 9.26
N ALA A 114 3.90 -0.65 8.13
CA ALA A 114 5.08 -1.02 7.36
C ALA A 114 6.35 -0.81 8.17
N THR A 115 6.51 0.34 8.82
CA THR A 115 7.66 0.63 9.69
C THR A 115 7.76 -0.39 10.82
N LYS A 116 6.65 -0.73 11.48
CA LYS A 116 6.66 -1.76 12.52
C LYS A 116 7.14 -3.11 11.97
N CYS A 117 6.59 -3.55 10.85
CA CYS A 117 7.02 -4.80 10.21
C CYS A 117 8.52 -4.78 9.88
N ILE A 118 9.02 -3.70 9.28
CA ILE A 118 10.44 -3.56 8.94
C ILE A 118 11.32 -3.65 10.19
N LEU A 119 10.96 -2.97 11.27
CA LEU A 119 11.70 -3.02 12.52
C LEU A 119 11.70 -4.43 13.14
N ASP A 120 10.52 -5.06 13.23
CA ASP A 120 10.37 -6.41 13.78
C ASP A 120 11.25 -7.41 13.00
N GLU A 121 11.23 -7.36 11.65
CA GLU A 121 12.01 -8.24 10.78
C GLU A 121 13.54 -8.04 10.94
N PHE A 122 13.98 -6.80 11.19
CA PHE A 122 15.40 -6.51 11.48
C PHE A 122 15.82 -6.93 12.89
N GLU A 123 14.95 -6.81 13.90
CA GLU A 123 15.22 -7.25 15.26
C GLU A 123 15.28 -8.78 15.38
N GLU A 124 14.40 -9.48 14.65
CA GLU A 124 14.33 -10.94 14.61
C GLU A 124 15.42 -11.57 13.73
N GLY A 125 16.06 -10.78 12.86
CA GLY A 125 17.17 -11.22 12.02
C GLY A 125 16.74 -12.21 10.92
N ILE A 126 15.53 -12.05 10.39
CA ILE A 126 14.95 -12.98 9.39
C ILE A 126 15.55 -12.75 7.99
N TRP A 127 15.98 -11.53 7.65
CA TRP A 127 16.38 -11.11 6.29
C TRP A 127 17.85 -10.69 6.11
#